data_AF-A0A2V9FGF7-F1
#
_entry.id   AF-A0A2V9FGF7-F1
#
_cell.length_a   1.000
_cell.length_b   1.000
_cell.length_c   1.000
_cell.angle_alpha   90.00
_cell.angle_beta   90.00
_cell.angle_gamma   90.00
#
_symmetry.space_group_name_H-M   'P 1'
#
loop_
_entity.id
_entity.type
_entity.pdbx_description
1 polymer ?
#
loop_
_entity_poly.entity_id
_entity_poly.type
_entity_poly.pdbx_seq_one_letter_code
_entity_poly.pdbx_strand_id
1 'polypeptide(L)'
;TDSLFNYYGYLADHSGLNLKPGMRLKVEHAYFRPAEEGEEEHTAKLFLGVSTAYFNLQLTSDGRIRFRQNGTAKYTPPSLVHGVHDEISDLAISSIPQERYFRLLFKTYLVPQKHTRSTAIIGATKSSQLDELDKELRAHLAEDCKNTAAIYGAVCFGFEGFVTLTPQVKVELNGKTKFIDSGTRIKDLLSPSQAGVLKSLKIQRQFLNSYYDVQFDPADPNVLSLALVARDRVTWSNSARALH
;
A
#
# COMPACT_ATOMS: atom_id res chain seq x y z
N THR A 1 -13.31 12.72 11.98
CA THR A 1 -13.12 13.94 11.17
C THR A 1 -11.76 13.83 10.51
N ASP A 2 -11.72 13.24 9.31
CA ASP A 2 -10.46 12.87 8.65
C ASP A 2 -10.10 13.92 7.60
N SER A 3 -9.03 14.69 7.84
CA SER A 3 -8.45 15.60 6.85
C SER A 3 -7.43 14.87 5.97
N LEU A 4 -7.26 15.36 4.73
CA LEU A 4 -6.32 14.86 3.72
C LEU A 4 -4.86 14.76 4.22
N PHE A 5 -4.50 15.48 5.29
CA PHE A 5 -3.17 15.47 5.88
C PHE A 5 -2.72 14.09 6.39
N ASN A 6 -3.66 13.22 6.78
CA ASN A 6 -3.33 11.87 7.26
C ASN A 6 -3.12 10.84 6.15
N TYR A 7 -3.41 11.20 4.90
CA TYR A 7 -3.43 10.27 3.77
C TYR A 7 -2.12 10.28 2.98
N TYR A 8 -1.48 11.44 2.91
CA TYR A 8 -0.11 11.59 2.44
C TYR A 8 0.81 11.45 3.65
N GLY A 9 1.02 10.20 4.08
CA GLY A 9 1.87 9.82 5.21
C GLY A 9 3.37 10.12 5.05
N TYR A 10 3.72 11.25 4.46
CA TYR A 10 5.02 11.89 4.61
C TYR A 10 4.82 13.15 5.45
N LEU A 11 4.33 12.97 6.67
CA LEU A 11 4.59 13.96 7.70
C LEU A 11 6.09 13.86 7.99
N ALA A 12 6.81 14.99 8.00
CA ALA A 12 8.26 15.03 8.18
C ALA A 12 8.76 14.25 9.42
N ASP A 13 7.87 14.02 10.40
CA ASP A 13 8.15 13.32 11.65
C ASP A 13 7.66 11.88 11.71
N HIS A 14 7.17 11.29 10.61
CA HIS A 14 6.65 9.92 10.56
C HIS A 14 7.25 9.15 9.36
N SER A 15 7.70 7.91 9.58
CA SER A 15 8.24 7.05 8.50
C SER A 15 7.21 6.08 7.91
N GLY A 16 5.93 6.28 8.23
CA GLY A 16 4.91 5.29 7.95
C GLY A 16 3.53 5.83 7.62
N LEU A 17 2.73 4.94 7.05
CA LEU A 17 1.34 5.19 6.69
C LEU A 17 0.41 4.45 7.65
N ASN A 18 -0.48 5.19 8.31
CA ASN A 18 -1.53 4.59 9.14
C ASN A 18 -2.48 3.77 8.27
N LEU A 19 -2.68 2.52 8.67
CA LEU A 19 -3.55 1.56 8.01
C LEU A 19 -4.94 1.62 8.63
N LYS A 20 -5.97 1.81 7.80
CA LYS A 20 -7.36 2.00 8.24
C LYS A 20 -8.28 0.90 7.71
N PRO A 21 -9.40 0.60 8.42
CA PRO A 21 -10.45 -0.25 7.87
C PRO A 21 -10.95 0.24 6.52
N GLY A 22 -11.28 -0.69 5.62
CA GLY A 22 -11.74 -0.38 4.26
C GLY A 22 -10.61 -0.15 3.26
N MET A 23 -9.36 -0.08 3.71
CA MET A 23 -8.18 -0.24 2.86
C MET A 23 -7.94 -1.72 2.53
N ARG A 24 -7.08 -1.95 1.55
CA ARG A 24 -6.51 -3.26 1.22
C ARG A 24 -5.00 -3.12 1.17
N LEU A 25 -4.28 -4.15 1.60
CA LEU A 25 -2.83 -4.23 1.44
C LEU A 25 -2.52 -5.20 0.31
N LYS A 26 -1.76 -4.75 -0.69
CA LYS A 26 -1.16 -5.60 -1.72
C LYS A 26 0.25 -5.94 -1.27
N VAL A 27 0.58 -7.22 -1.28
CA VAL A 27 1.89 -7.75 -0.88
C VAL A 27 2.50 -8.41 -2.11
N GLU A 28 3.67 -7.95 -2.50
CA GLU A 28 4.43 -8.47 -3.63
C GLU A 28 5.79 -8.96 -3.14
N HIS A 29 6.08 -10.23 -3.33
CA HIS A 29 7.34 -10.85 -2.95
C HIS A 29 8.08 -11.30 -4.21
N ALA A 30 9.29 -10.78 -4.43
CA ALA A 30 10.18 -11.19 -5.50
C ALA A 30 11.09 -12.36 -5.08
N TYR A 31 11.10 -13.42 -5.87
CA TYR A 31 11.89 -14.62 -5.62
C TYR A 31 13.10 -14.67 -6.53
N PHE A 32 14.22 -15.14 -5.98
CA PHE A 32 15.49 -15.26 -6.68
C PHE A 32 16.07 -16.64 -6.41
N ARG A 33 16.77 -17.21 -7.40
CA ARG A 33 17.58 -18.41 -7.16
C ARG A 33 18.78 -18.03 -6.27
N PRO A 34 19.30 -18.95 -5.44
CA PRO A 34 20.52 -18.71 -4.69
C PRO A 34 21.67 -18.28 -5.61
N ALA A 35 22.44 -17.29 -5.19
CA ALA A 35 23.65 -16.87 -5.90
C ALA A 35 24.75 -17.93 -5.74
N GLU A 36 25.50 -18.18 -6.81
CA GLU A 36 26.72 -18.98 -6.74
C GLU A 36 27.89 -18.13 -6.19
N GLU A 37 28.98 -18.79 -5.75
CA GLU A 37 30.14 -18.10 -5.21
C GLU A 37 30.73 -17.11 -6.23
N GLY A 38 30.82 -15.83 -5.84
CA GLY A 38 31.28 -14.74 -6.70
C GLY A 38 30.19 -14.08 -7.58
N GLU A 39 28.93 -14.53 -7.51
CA GLU A 39 27.78 -13.85 -8.13
C GLU A 39 27.13 -12.87 -7.14
N GLU A 40 26.66 -11.73 -7.65
CA GLU A 40 25.90 -10.78 -6.83
C GLU A 40 24.50 -11.35 -6.52
N GLU A 41 24.08 -11.26 -5.25
CA GLU A 41 22.75 -11.67 -4.85
C GLU A 41 21.67 -10.78 -5.49
N HIS A 42 20.48 -11.35 -5.74
CA HIS A 42 19.29 -10.60 -6.18
C HIS A 42 19.41 -9.84 -7.52
N THR A 43 20.28 -10.29 -8.43
CA THR A 43 20.33 -9.72 -9.78
C THR A 43 19.15 -10.15 -10.65
N ALA A 44 18.91 -9.42 -11.75
CA ALA A 44 17.88 -9.77 -12.73
C ALA A 44 18.07 -11.17 -13.35
N LYS A 45 19.31 -11.69 -13.40
CA LYS A 45 19.61 -13.04 -13.87
C LYS A 45 19.16 -14.11 -12.87
N LEU A 46 19.15 -13.79 -11.59
CA LEU A 46 18.71 -14.70 -10.53
C LEU A 46 17.18 -14.67 -10.33
N PHE A 47 16.49 -13.68 -10.89
CA PHE A 47 15.08 -13.46 -10.66
C PHE A 47 14.20 -14.58 -11.23
N LEU A 48 13.39 -15.18 -10.36
CA LEU A 48 12.48 -16.29 -10.69
C LEU A 48 11.06 -15.82 -10.95
N GLY A 49 10.62 -14.74 -10.31
CA GLY A 49 9.26 -14.22 -10.44
C GLY A 49 8.75 -13.51 -9.20
N VAL A 50 7.45 -13.21 -9.20
CA VAL A 50 6.75 -12.53 -8.09
C VAL A 50 5.53 -13.31 -7.64
N SER A 51 5.29 -13.37 -6.33
CA SER A 51 3.97 -13.69 -5.79
C SER A 51 3.25 -12.42 -5.35
N THR A 52 1.96 -12.31 -5.67
CA THR A 52 1.10 -11.21 -5.22
C THR A 52 -0.05 -11.75 -4.37
N ALA A 53 -0.17 -11.23 -3.15
CA ALA A 53 -1.29 -11.49 -2.25
C ALA A 53 -2.01 -10.18 -1.88
N TYR A 54 -3.29 -10.29 -1.53
CA TYR A 54 -4.11 -9.14 -1.16
C TYR A 54 -4.77 -9.39 0.19
N PHE A 55 -4.77 -8.40 1.08
CA PHE A 55 -5.39 -8.48 2.39
C PHE A 55 -6.32 -7.29 2.62
N ASN A 56 -7.60 -7.55 2.83
CA ASN A 56 -8.55 -6.50 3.21
C ASN A 56 -8.38 -6.19 4.71
N LEU A 57 -8.36 -4.91 5.06
CA LEU A 57 -8.36 -4.47 6.46
C LEU A 57 -9.80 -4.31 6.93
N GLN A 58 -10.21 -5.17 7.85
CA GLN A 58 -11.58 -5.26 8.32
C GLN A 58 -11.67 -4.83 9.79
N LEU A 59 -12.68 -4.05 10.11
CA LEU A 59 -13.02 -3.73 11.49
C LEU A 59 -13.80 -4.91 12.09
N THR A 60 -13.35 -5.42 13.21
CA THR A 60 -14.04 -6.44 14.00
C THR A 60 -15.12 -5.79 14.88
N SER A 61 -16.01 -6.59 15.44
CA SER A 61 -17.13 -6.11 16.27
C SER A 61 -16.69 -5.34 17.52
N ASP A 62 -15.51 -5.62 18.03
CA ASP A 62 -14.89 -4.96 19.19
C ASP A 62 -14.02 -3.75 18.82
N GLY A 63 -14.06 -3.32 17.56
CA GLY A 63 -13.36 -2.13 17.08
C GLY A 63 -11.86 -2.33 16.82
N ARG A 64 -11.38 -3.57 16.77
CA ARG A 64 -10.01 -3.90 16.34
C ARG A 64 -9.95 -4.12 14.83
N ILE A 65 -8.75 -4.11 14.27
CA ILE A 65 -8.48 -4.31 12.86
C ILE A 65 -7.92 -5.71 12.68
N ARG A 66 -8.43 -6.44 11.69
CA ARG A 66 -7.92 -7.72 11.24
C ARG A 66 -7.54 -7.66 9.77
N PHE A 67 -6.41 -8.29 9.44
CA PHE A 67 -6.01 -8.55 8.06
C PHE A 67 -6.67 -9.83 7.57
N ARG A 68 -7.50 -9.73 6.53
CA ARG A 68 -8.15 -10.88 5.92
C ARG A 68 -7.69 -11.05 4.48
N GLN A 69 -7.07 -12.18 4.18
CA GLN A 69 -6.67 -12.50 2.82
C GLN A 69 -7.87 -12.48 1.86
N ASN A 70 -7.65 -11.93 0.67
CA ASN A 70 -8.64 -11.75 -0.38
C ASN A 70 -8.26 -12.60 -1.60
N GLY A 71 -8.80 -13.84 -1.63
CA GLY A 71 -8.44 -14.84 -2.64
C GLY A 71 -7.10 -15.52 -2.32
N THR A 72 -6.60 -16.31 -3.26
CA THR A 72 -5.30 -16.97 -3.17
C THR A 72 -4.18 -16.07 -3.67
N ALA A 73 -2.95 -16.33 -3.21
CA ALA A 73 -1.76 -15.70 -3.79
C ALA A 73 -1.63 -16.08 -5.27
N LYS A 74 -1.27 -15.11 -6.10
CA LYS A 74 -1.00 -15.31 -7.53
C LYS A 74 0.49 -15.31 -7.77
N TYR A 75 0.97 -16.20 -8.63
CA TYR A 75 2.39 -16.32 -8.95
C TYR A 75 2.63 -16.02 -10.43
N THR A 76 3.67 -15.23 -10.70
CA THR A 76 4.10 -14.87 -12.05
C THR A 76 5.60 -15.15 -12.17
N PRO A 77 6.02 -16.16 -12.94
CA PRO A 77 5.20 -17.10 -13.73
C PRO A 77 4.43 -18.11 -12.83
N PRO A 78 3.36 -18.75 -13.32
CA PRO A 78 2.60 -19.74 -12.54
C PRO A 78 3.42 -20.94 -12.05
N SER A 79 4.48 -21.32 -12.76
CA SER A 79 5.39 -22.42 -12.38
C SER A 79 6.10 -22.19 -11.05
N LEU A 80 6.20 -20.94 -10.60
CA LEU A 80 6.84 -20.55 -9.35
C LEU A 80 6.19 -21.20 -8.13
N VAL A 81 4.89 -21.53 -8.19
CA VAL A 81 4.16 -22.12 -7.04
C VAL A 81 4.79 -23.42 -6.50
N HIS A 82 5.44 -24.20 -7.37
CA HIS A 82 6.03 -25.50 -7.02
C HIS A 82 7.47 -25.40 -6.49
N GLY A 83 8.14 -24.26 -6.69
CA GLY A 83 9.55 -24.06 -6.32
C GLY A 83 9.77 -23.31 -5.01
N VAL A 84 8.71 -22.84 -4.36
CA VAL A 84 8.79 -21.90 -3.22
C VAL A 84 7.97 -22.39 -2.01
N HIS A 85 7.81 -23.71 -1.85
CA HIS A 85 6.91 -24.26 -0.82
C HIS A 85 7.33 -23.98 0.64
N ASP A 86 8.56 -23.52 0.89
CA ASP A 86 9.09 -23.41 2.26
C ASP A 86 9.25 -21.97 2.81
N GLU A 87 9.00 -20.90 2.05
CA GLU A 87 9.46 -19.55 2.46
C GLU A 87 8.39 -18.45 2.57
N ILE A 88 7.10 -18.72 2.34
CA ILE A 88 6.10 -17.63 2.24
C ILE A 88 5.55 -17.23 3.63
N SER A 89 6.41 -16.54 4.39
CA SER A 89 6.10 -15.82 5.64
C SER A 89 4.98 -14.78 5.46
N ASP A 90 4.81 -14.22 4.26
CA ASP A 90 3.90 -13.08 4.03
C ASP A 90 2.42 -13.41 4.24
N LEU A 91 2.01 -14.67 4.10
CA LEU A 91 0.64 -15.10 4.42
C LEU A 91 0.34 -15.02 5.92
N ALA A 92 1.39 -15.03 6.76
CA ALA A 92 1.28 -14.85 8.20
C ALA A 92 0.82 -13.44 8.60
N ILE A 93 0.68 -12.49 7.66
CA ILE A 93 -0.08 -11.25 7.90
C ILE A 93 -1.45 -11.53 8.54
N SER A 94 -2.12 -12.61 8.13
CA SER A 94 -3.46 -12.95 8.65
C SER A 94 -3.43 -13.38 10.12
N SER A 95 -2.24 -13.72 10.61
CA SER A 95 -1.95 -14.15 11.98
C SER A 95 -1.45 -13.02 12.87
N ILE A 96 -1.24 -11.81 12.34
CA ILE A 96 -0.91 -10.63 13.15
C ILE A 96 -2.02 -10.43 14.20
N PRO A 97 -1.69 -10.29 15.49
CA PRO A 97 -2.70 -10.06 16.53
C PRO A 97 -3.53 -8.81 16.21
N GLN A 98 -4.82 -8.87 16.48
CA GLN A 98 -5.74 -7.78 16.17
C GLN A 98 -5.50 -6.60 17.12
N GLU A 99 -5.33 -5.42 16.55
CA GLU A 99 -5.10 -4.17 17.28
C GLU A 99 -6.02 -3.06 16.78
N ARG A 100 -6.20 -2.00 17.57
CA ARG A 100 -7.07 -0.87 17.19
C ARG A 100 -6.45 0.03 16.12
N TYR A 101 -5.13 0.11 16.11
CA TYR A 101 -4.37 0.95 15.21
C TYR A 101 -3.24 0.15 14.59
N PHE A 102 -3.02 0.36 13.29
CA PHE A 102 -1.87 -0.20 12.58
C PHE A 102 -1.17 0.88 11.75
N ARG A 103 0.14 0.74 11.56
CA ARG A 103 0.96 1.58 10.69
C ARG A 103 1.91 0.71 9.89
N LEU A 104 1.94 0.96 8.58
CA LEU A 104 2.96 0.43 7.68
C LEU A 104 4.20 1.33 7.79
N LEU A 105 5.35 0.75 8.13
CA LEU A 105 6.64 1.43 8.18
C LEU A 105 7.47 1.04 6.95
N PHE A 106 8.17 2.02 6.40
CA PHE A 106 9.17 1.81 5.36
C PHE A 106 10.56 1.99 5.98
N LYS A 107 11.19 0.91 6.44
CA LYS A 107 12.58 0.99 6.90
C LYS A 107 13.50 0.93 5.69
N THR A 108 14.16 2.05 5.39
CA THR A 108 15.25 2.07 4.42
C THR A 108 16.54 1.73 5.14
N TYR A 109 17.01 0.48 5.06
CA TYR A 109 18.38 0.16 5.44
C TYR A 109 19.32 0.55 4.31
N LEU A 110 20.13 1.58 4.55
CA LEU A 110 21.33 1.86 3.76
C LEU A 110 22.50 1.14 4.43
N VAL A 111 22.57 -0.19 4.33
CA VAL A 111 23.82 -0.91 4.62
C VAL A 111 24.58 -1.03 3.30
N PRO A 112 25.83 -0.54 3.20
CA PRO A 112 26.59 -0.48 1.94
C PRO A 112 26.83 -1.82 1.21
N GLN A 113 26.44 -2.96 1.79
CA GLN A 113 26.64 -4.29 1.21
C GLN A 113 25.42 -5.23 1.30
N LYS A 114 24.32 -4.81 1.94
CA LYS A 114 23.07 -5.58 2.05
C LYS A 114 21.89 -4.62 2.05
N HIS A 115 21.40 -4.26 0.87
CA HIS A 115 20.20 -3.43 0.73
C HIS A 115 18.94 -4.25 0.98
N THR A 116 18.68 -4.66 2.22
CA THR A 116 17.37 -5.20 2.60
C THR A 116 16.46 -4.05 3.03
N ARG A 117 15.58 -3.60 2.13
CA ARG A 117 14.47 -2.70 2.51
C ARG A 117 13.46 -3.52 3.32
N SER A 118 13.63 -3.61 4.64
CA SER A 118 12.62 -4.30 5.46
C SER A 118 11.40 -3.38 5.60
N THR A 119 10.28 -3.74 5.00
CA THR A 119 9.00 -3.14 5.37
C THR A 119 8.51 -3.81 6.66
N ALA A 120 7.70 -3.11 7.45
CA ALA A 120 7.11 -3.67 8.66
C ALA A 120 5.71 -3.12 8.91
N ILE A 121 4.85 -3.93 9.53
CA ILE A 121 3.56 -3.49 10.03
C ILE A 121 3.64 -3.49 11.55
N ILE A 122 3.43 -2.32 12.15
CA ILE A 122 3.28 -2.19 13.60
C ILE A 122 1.81 -2.01 13.96
N GLY A 123 1.39 -2.58 15.08
CA GLY A 123 0.04 -2.49 15.61
C GLY A 123 0.03 -2.20 17.10
N ALA A 124 -0.94 -1.42 17.56
CA ALA A 124 -1.11 -1.14 18.98
C ALA A 124 -2.55 -0.78 19.33
N THR A 125 -2.87 -0.86 20.62
CA THR A 125 -4.18 -0.52 21.15
C THR A 125 -4.40 1.00 21.22
N LYS A 126 -3.35 1.80 21.38
CA LYS A 126 -3.40 3.27 21.39
C LYS A 126 -2.55 3.85 20.26
N SER A 127 -2.98 4.97 19.67
CA SER A 127 -2.20 5.65 18.62
C SER A 127 -0.85 6.18 19.14
N SER A 128 -0.79 6.66 20.38
CA SER A 128 0.45 7.17 20.98
C SER A 128 1.54 6.09 21.08
N GLN A 129 1.17 4.83 21.34
CA GLN A 129 2.11 3.70 21.34
C GLN A 129 2.73 3.49 19.96
N LEU A 130 1.96 3.67 18.88
CA LEU A 130 2.51 3.60 17.52
C LEU A 130 3.48 4.74 17.24
N ASP A 131 3.19 5.95 17.73
CA ASP A 131 4.05 7.12 17.52
C ASP A 131 5.39 6.97 18.25
N GLU A 132 5.37 6.49 19.49
CA GLU A 132 6.56 6.17 20.28
C GLU A 132 7.37 5.04 19.62
N LEU A 133 6.71 3.95 19.22
CA LEU A 133 7.38 2.83 18.57
C LEU A 133 7.99 3.20 17.20
N ASP A 134 7.29 4.00 16.38
CA ASP A 134 7.81 4.52 15.11
C ASP A 134 9.06 5.37 15.34
N LYS A 135 9.05 6.24 16.36
CA LYS A 135 10.21 7.04 16.73
C LYS A 135 11.39 6.15 17.16
N GLU A 136 11.15 5.14 17.98
CA GLU A 136 12.18 4.23 18.46
C GLU A 136 12.80 3.42 17.32
N LEU A 137 11.97 2.82 16.47
CA LEU A 137 12.42 2.01 15.33
C LEU A 137 13.20 2.83 14.29
N ARG A 138 12.94 4.14 14.21
CA ARG A 138 13.74 5.06 13.38
C ARG A 138 15.08 5.40 14.00
N ALA A 139 15.13 5.60 15.32
CA ALA A 139 16.37 5.89 16.03
C ALA A 139 17.30 4.66 16.05
N HIS A 140 16.73 3.46 16.11
CA HIS A 140 17.44 2.20 16.29
C HIS A 140 17.17 1.23 15.13
N LEU A 141 17.64 1.59 13.93
CA LEU A 141 17.38 0.80 12.73
C LEU A 141 17.86 -0.65 12.87
N ALA A 142 18.99 -0.92 13.51
CA ALA A 142 19.56 -2.27 13.62
C ALA A 142 18.78 -3.23 14.55
N GLU A 143 17.81 -2.74 15.32
CA GLU A 143 17.09 -3.56 16.29
C GLU A 143 16.00 -4.43 15.65
N ASP A 144 15.80 -5.61 16.25
CA ASP A 144 14.71 -6.51 15.89
C ASP A 144 13.35 -5.87 16.22
N CYS A 145 12.48 -5.79 15.20
CA CYS A 145 11.23 -5.06 15.32
C CYS A 145 10.26 -5.68 16.33
N LYS A 146 10.26 -7.01 16.49
CA LYS A 146 9.37 -7.70 17.42
C LYS A 146 9.77 -7.42 18.86
N ASN A 147 11.06 -7.50 19.16
CA ASN A 147 11.60 -7.22 20.49
C ASN A 147 11.35 -5.76 20.90
N THR A 148 11.64 -4.79 20.03
CA THR A 148 11.36 -3.37 20.32
C THR A 148 9.86 -3.15 20.55
N ALA A 149 8.98 -3.71 19.71
CA ALA A 149 7.53 -3.55 19.86
C ALA A 149 6.98 -4.10 21.18
N ALA A 150 7.53 -5.23 21.66
CA ALA A 150 7.11 -5.85 22.91
C ALA A 150 7.31 -4.93 24.12
N ILE A 151 8.37 -4.12 24.15
CA ILE A 151 8.66 -3.13 25.22
C ILE A 151 7.51 -2.13 25.36
N TYR A 152 6.88 -1.76 24.24
CA TYR A 152 5.78 -0.79 24.19
C TYR A 152 4.39 -1.45 24.30
N GLY A 153 4.32 -2.76 24.52
CA GLY A 153 3.06 -3.53 24.50
C GLY A 153 2.36 -3.44 23.13
N ALA A 154 3.15 -3.44 22.06
CA ALA A 154 2.71 -3.35 20.67
C ALA A 154 3.12 -4.61 19.91
N VAL A 155 2.57 -4.77 18.70
CA VAL A 155 2.96 -5.84 17.78
C VAL A 155 3.79 -5.28 16.65
N CYS A 156 4.79 -6.03 16.21
CA CYS A 156 5.46 -5.77 14.95
C CYS A 156 5.53 -7.04 14.10
N PHE A 157 5.21 -6.88 12.82
CA PHE A 157 5.40 -7.89 11.80
C PHE A 157 6.38 -7.35 10.77
N GLY A 158 7.61 -7.87 10.79
CA GLY A 158 8.63 -7.58 9.79
C GLY A 158 8.49 -8.52 8.59
N PHE A 159 8.84 -8.01 7.41
CA PHE A 159 8.90 -8.80 6.18
C PHE A 159 10.37 -9.10 5.87
N GLU A 160 10.65 -10.37 5.58
CA GLU A 160 11.96 -10.84 5.19
C GLU A 160 12.03 -10.98 3.66
N GLY A 161 13.23 -10.90 3.09
CA GLY A 161 13.42 -10.97 1.65
C GLY A 161 13.01 -9.69 0.90
N PHE A 162 12.60 -9.86 -0.36
CA PHE A 162 12.31 -8.75 -1.29
C PHE A 162 10.81 -8.52 -1.39
N VAL A 163 10.26 -7.94 -0.34
CA VAL A 163 8.81 -7.69 -0.21
C VAL A 163 8.48 -6.21 -0.38
N THR A 164 7.53 -5.94 -1.26
CA THR A 164 6.90 -4.63 -1.45
C THR A 164 5.48 -4.67 -0.90
N LEU A 165 5.17 -3.71 -0.03
CA LEU A 165 3.83 -3.50 0.52
C LEU A 165 3.22 -2.24 -0.05
N THR A 166 2.09 -2.40 -0.73
CA THR A 166 1.38 -1.29 -1.36
C THR A 166 -0.02 -1.16 -0.74
N PRO A 167 -0.27 -0.12 0.06
CA PRO A 167 -1.60 0.22 0.52
C PRO A 167 -2.49 0.59 -0.66
N GLN A 168 -3.65 -0.03 -0.75
CA GLN A 168 -4.67 0.19 -1.75
C GLN A 168 -5.93 0.75 -1.13
N VAL A 169 -6.58 1.62 -1.89
CA VAL A 169 -7.74 2.38 -1.44
C VAL A 169 -8.89 2.24 -2.40
N LYS A 170 -10.10 2.32 -1.83
CA LYS A 170 -11.32 2.16 -2.58
C LYS A 170 -11.70 3.50 -3.22
N VAL A 171 -11.88 3.51 -4.53
CA VAL A 171 -12.40 4.63 -5.32
C VAL A 171 -13.56 4.17 -6.19
N GLU A 172 -14.31 5.10 -6.77
CA GLU A 172 -15.33 4.82 -7.77
C GLU A 172 -14.87 5.37 -9.12
N LEU A 173 -14.70 4.50 -10.11
CA LEU A 173 -14.27 4.86 -11.46
C LEU A 173 -15.40 4.52 -12.44
N ASN A 174 -15.99 5.53 -13.08
CA ASN A 174 -17.14 5.39 -13.98
C ASN A 174 -18.27 4.54 -13.35
N GLY A 175 -18.66 4.86 -12.12
CA GLY A 175 -19.70 4.15 -11.37
C GLY A 175 -19.28 2.79 -10.80
N LYS A 176 -18.07 2.31 -11.06
CA LYS A 176 -17.57 1.02 -10.57
C LYS A 176 -16.59 1.21 -9.43
N THR A 177 -16.90 0.63 -8.28
CA THR A 177 -15.97 0.58 -7.14
C THR A 177 -14.75 -0.27 -7.48
N LYS A 178 -13.54 0.28 -7.29
CA LYS A 178 -12.27 -0.42 -7.46
C LYS A 178 -11.30 -0.11 -6.34
N PHE A 179 -10.38 -1.03 -6.08
CA PHE A 179 -9.19 -0.76 -5.28
C PHE A 179 -8.06 -0.34 -6.22
N ILE A 180 -7.41 0.78 -5.91
CA ILE A 180 -6.23 1.29 -6.62
C ILE A 180 -5.09 1.47 -5.63
N ASP A 181 -3.85 1.41 -6.11
CA ASP A 181 -2.68 1.69 -5.29
C ASP A 181 -2.74 3.14 -4.78
N SER A 182 -2.39 3.36 -3.51
CA SER A 182 -2.38 4.71 -2.94
C SER A 182 -1.39 5.59 -3.71
N GLY A 183 -1.80 6.83 -4.01
CA GLY A 183 -1.00 7.74 -4.83
C GLY A 183 -1.18 7.57 -6.35
N THR A 184 -1.96 6.60 -6.81
CA THR A 184 -2.36 6.49 -8.24
C THR A 184 -2.91 7.83 -8.74
N ARG A 185 -2.37 8.33 -9.85
CA ARG A 185 -2.80 9.59 -10.47
C ARG A 185 -3.83 9.32 -11.55
N ILE A 186 -4.59 10.35 -11.91
CA ILE A 186 -5.62 10.24 -12.95
C ILE A 186 -5.03 9.73 -14.27
N LYS A 187 -3.88 10.24 -14.71
CA LYS A 187 -3.22 9.77 -15.94
C LYS A 187 -2.92 8.27 -15.95
N ASP A 188 -2.63 7.69 -14.79
CA ASP A 188 -2.27 6.27 -14.66
C ASP A 188 -3.51 5.36 -14.86
N LEU A 189 -4.72 5.93 -14.81
CA LEU A 189 -5.99 5.24 -15.08
C LEU A 189 -6.48 5.38 -16.52
N LEU A 190 -5.86 6.27 -17.29
CA LEU A 190 -6.26 6.59 -18.65
C LEU A 190 -5.43 5.80 -19.67
N SER A 191 -6.08 5.34 -20.73
CA SER A 191 -5.40 4.74 -21.88
C SER A 191 -4.79 5.82 -22.77
N PRO A 192 -3.66 5.55 -23.47
CA PRO A 192 -3.03 6.52 -24.37
C PRO A 192 -3.96 7.11 -25.45
N SER A 193 -5.00 6.38 -25.84
CA SER A 193 -6.00 6.79 -26.84
C SER A 193 -7.05 7.79 -26.33
N GLN A 194 -6.99 8.21 -25.07
CA GLN A 194 -8.00 9.05 -24.41
C GLN A 194 -7.71 10.56 -24.49
N ALA A 195 -7.34 11.05 -25.67
CA ALA A 195 -6.93 12.46 -25.90
C ALA A 195 -8.01 13.51 -25.54
N GLY A 196 -9.29 13.14 -25.50
CA GLY A 196 -10.41 14.04 -25.18
C GLY A 196 -10.94 13.97 -23.75
N VAL A 197 -10.37 13.11 -22.88
CA VAL A 197 -10.95 12.81 -21.56
C VAL A 197 -11.02 14.02 -20.65
N LEU A 198 -10.09 14.97 -20.75
CA LEU A 198 -10.08 16.17 -19.91
C LEU A 198 -11.41 16.96 -19.96
N LYS A 199 -12.05 17.03 -21.13
CA LYS A 199 -13.31 17.78 -21.32
C LYS A 199 -14.50 17.16 -20.62
N SER A 200 -14.47 15.84 -20.37
CA SER A 200 -15.55 15.09 -19.74
C SER A 200 -15.20 14.61 -18.34
N LEU A 201 -13.96 14.85 -17.90
CA LEU A 201 -13.45 14.45 -16.60
C LEU A 201 -14.22 15.19 -15.51
N LYS A 202 -14.81 14.45 -14.59
CA LYS A 202 -15.36 14.95 -13.35
C LYS A 202 -14.77 14.15 -12.20
N ILE A 203 -14.36 14.88 -11.17
CA ILE A 203 -13.76 14.29 -9.96
C ILE A 203 -14.58 14.83 -8.79
N GLN A 204 -15.15 13.94 -8.00
CA GLN A 204 -15.83 14.30 -6.76
C GLN A 204 -15.03 13.76 -5.59
N ARG A 205 -14.67 14.66 -4.68
CA ARG A 205 -13.95 14.34 -3.46
C ARG A 205 -14.87 14.40 -2.27
N GLN A 206 -14.72 13.44 -1.37
CA GLN A 206 -15.53 13.42 -0.16
C GLN A 206 -14.87 14.20 0.97
N PHE A 207 -15.60 15.16 1.55
CA PHE A 207 -15.24 15.88 2.76
C PHE A 207 -16.41 15.84 3.74
N LEU A 208 -16.14 15.49 5.01
CA LEU A 208 -17.17 15.40 6.07
C LEU A 208 -18.43 14.62 5.64
N ASN A 209 -18.24 13.51 4.93
CA ASN A 209 -19.27 12.64 4.33
C ASN A 209 -20.04 13.20 3.12
N SER A 210 -19.81 14.45 2.73
CA SER A 210 -20.41 15.07 1.54
C SER A 210 -19.45 15.05 0.35
N TYR A 211 -19.99 14.92 -0.86
CA TYR A 211 -19.19 14.96 -2.09
C TYR A 211 -19.15 16.38 -2.67
N TYR A 212 -17.95 16.81 -3.07
CA TYR A 212 -17.69 18.10 -3.67
C TYR A 212 -16.95 17.91 -4.98
N ASP A 213 -17.36 18.65 -6.00
CA ASP A 213 -16.68 18.64 -7.30
C ASP A 213 -15.33 19.36 -7.17
N VAL A 214 -14.26 18.67 -7.57
CA VAL A 214 -12.94 19.28 -7.71
C VAL A 214 -12.97 20.18 -8.93
N GLN A 215 -12.87 21.48 -8.72
CA GLN A 215 -12.84 22.47 -9.80
C GLN A 215 -11.44 22.54 -10.41
N PHE A 216 -11.36 22.45 -11.74
CA PHE A 216 -10.14 22.62 -12.51
C PHE A 216 -10.50 23.13 -13.91
N ASP A 217 -9.54 23.74 -14.60
CA ASP A 217 -9.70 24.13 -16.00
C ASP A 217 -9.61 22.89 -16.90
N PRO A 218 -10.65 22.54 -17.70
CA PRO A 218 -10.59 21.41 -18.64
C PRO A 218 -9.51 21.53 -19.72
N ALA A 219 -8.89 22.70 -19.90
CA ALA A 219 -7.72 22.90 -20.75
C ALA A 219 -6.39 22.67 -20.03
N ASP A 220 -6.37 22.59 -18.69
CA ASP A 220 -5.16 22.38 -17.90
C ASP A 220 -4.84 20.89 -17.74
N PRO A 221 -3.79 20.36 -18.39
CA PRO A 221 -3.41 18.95 -18.27
C PRO A 221 -2.84 18.60 -16.89
N ASN A 222 -2.50 19.56 -16.04
CA ASN A 222 -1.94 19.29 -14.71
C ASN A 222 -2.90 18.53 -13.80
N VAL A 223 -4.21 18.64 -14.03
CA VAL A 223 -5.22 17.84 -13.31
C VAL A 223 -4.96 16.33 -13.47
N LEU A 224 -4.37 15.88 -14.58
CA LEU A 224 -4.06 14.47 -14.78
C LEU A 224 -2.99 13.93 -13.82
N SER A 225 -2.20 14.81 -13.21
CA SER A 225 -1.24 14.46 -12.16
C SER A 225 -1.85 14.42 -10.76
N LEU A 226 -3.13 14.79 -10.61
CA LEU A 226 -3.82 14.70 -9.33
C LEU A 226 -3.86 13.25 -8.85
N ALA A 227 -3.33 13.02 -7.64
CA ALA A 227 -3.44 11.73 -6.96
C ALA A 227 -4.86 11.53 -6.41
N LEU A 228 -5.40 10.35 -6.63
CA LEU A 228 -6.69 9.96 -6.09
C LEU A 228 -6.55 9.54 -4.62
N VAL A 229 -7.56 9.87 -3.84
CA VAL A 229 -7.67 9.48 -2.43
C VAL A 229 -8.89 8.58 -2.22
N ALA A 230 -8.97 7.96 -1.05
CA ALA A 230 -10.05 7.05 -0.72
C ALA A 230 -11.42 7.73 -0.90
N ARG A 231 -12.34 6.99 -1.50
CA ARG A 231 -13.74 7.35 -1.78
C ARG A 231 -13.91 8.42 -2.86
N ASP A 232 -12.84 8.89 -3.50
CA ASP A 232 -12.96 9.73 -4.69
C ASP A 232 -13.82 9.03 -5.75
N ARG A 233 -14.67 9.82 -6.42
CA ARG A 233 -15.43 9.39 -7.59
C ARG A 233 -14.85 10.08 -8.81
N VAL A 234 -14.51 9.31 -9.83
CA VAL A 234 -13.96 9.83 -11.08
C VAL A 234 -14.80 9.30 -12.22
N THR A 235 -15.32 10.21 -13.03
CA THR A 235 -16.08 9.86 -14.23
C THR A 235 -15.50 10.56 -15.44
N TRP A 236 -15.45 9.87 -16.57
CA TRP A 236 -15.04 10.43 -17.85
C TRP A 236 -15.73 9.68 -18.98
N SER A 237 -15.90 10.35 -20.13
CA SER A 237 -16.41 9.76 -21.36
C SER A 237 -15.35 9.79 -22.47
N ASN A 238 -15.33 8.75 -23.29
CA ASN A 238 -14.45 8.67 -24.48
C ASN A 238 -14.99 9.46 -25.67
N SER A 239 -16.10 10.18 -25.52
CA SER A 239 -16.82 10.77 -26.63
C SER A 239 -16.59 12.28 -26.73
N ALA A 240 -16.07 12.71 -27.89
CA ALA A 240 -16.28 14.05 -28.42
C ALA A 240 -17.75 14.30 -28.86
N ARG A 241 -18.72 13.58 -28.29
CA ARG A 241 -20.15 13.63 -28.64
C ARG A 241 -21.00 13.52 -27.39
N ALA A 242 -21.59 14.64 -27.00
CA ALA A 242 -23.03 14.86 -26.87
C ALA A 242 -23.29 16.14 -26.04
N LEU A 243 -22.98 17.30 -26.64
CA LEU A 243 -23.76 18.51 -26.39
C LEU A 243 -24.67 18.63 -27.62
N HIS A 244 -25.90 18.13 -27.47
CA HIS A 244 -27.05 18.54 -28.25
C HIS A 244 -28.05 19.13 -27.26
#